data_AF-A0A524IWV2-F1
#
_entry.id   AF-A0A524IWV2-F1
#
_cell.length_a   1.000
_cell.length_b   1.000
_cell.length_c   1.000
_cell.angle_alpha   90.00
_cell.angle_beta   90.00
_cell.angle_gamma   90.00
#
_symmetry.space_group_name_H-M   'P 1'
#
loop_
_entity.id
_entity.type
_entity.pdbx_description
1 polymer ?
#
loop_
_entity_poly.entity_id
_entity_poly.type
_entity_poly.pdbx_seq_one_letter_code
_entity_poly.pdbx_strand_id
1 'polypeptide(L)'
;MIVDADTLDVLPVADRLLGEEAEIDRGALAWSNELVLHVIELKTNGPAACLSSLPSHFQHDVAEIVEALKPLGARLMPTGMHPWMKPDEARLWPHEYTAVYRALDRLFSCKQHGWSNLQSTHINLPFHGDEEFGRLHAAIRLVLPLIPALAASSPLQEGVRTGLLDTRLEH
;
A
#
# COMPACT_ATOMS: atom_id res chain seq x y z
N MET A 1 0.73 1.05 6.83
CA MET A 1 -0.60 1.63 7.11
C MET A 1 -0.44 2.68 8.19
N ILE A 2 -1.15 3.79 8.11
CA ILE A 2 -1.12 4.86 9.11
C ILE A 2 -2.07 4.47 10.25
N VAL A 3 -1.53 4.43 11.47
CA VAL A 3 -2.24 4.06 12.69
C VAL A 3 -1.96 5.08 13.78
N ASP A 4 -2.83 5.12 14.79
CA ASP A 4 -2.61 5.87 16.03
C ASP A 4 -1.39 5.29 16.77
N ALA A 5 -0.58 6.17 17.36
CA ALA A 5 0.72 5.79 17.90
C ALA A 5 0.64 4.92 19.16
N ASP A 6 -0.42 5.08 19.95
CA ASP A 6 -0.59 4.44 21.26
C ASP A 6 -1.48 3.19 21.18
N THR A 7 -2.59 3.30 20.43
CA THR A 7 -3.59 2.22 20.30
C THR A 7 -3.29 1.27 19.16
N LEU A 8 -2.53 1.73 18.15
CA LEU A 8 -2.33 1.07 16.86
C LEU A 8 -3.64 0.89 16.08
N ASP A 9 -4.72 1.57 16.43
CA ASP A 9 -5.94 1.58 15.62
C ASP A 9 -5.75 2.41 14.36
N VAL A 10 -6.49 2.07 13.30
CA VAL A 10 -6.36 2.72 12.01
C VAL A 10 -6.66 4.21 12.10
N LEU A 11 -5.75 5.04 11.58
CA LEU A 11 -5.85 6.49 11.65
C LEU A 11 -5.85 7.09 10.23
N PRO A 12 -7.02 7.51 9.72
CA PRO A 12 -7.18 7.99 8.34
C PRO A 12 -6.72 9.45 8.20
N VAL A 13 -5.41 9.67 8.07
CA VAL A 13 -4.79 11.02 8.02
C VAL A 13 -3.77 11.20 6.89
N ALA A 14 -3.78 10.37 5.85
CA ALA A 14 -2.88 10.49 4.70
C ALA A 14 -3.02 11.86 3.99
N ASP A 15 -4.24 12.40 3.94
CA ASP A 15 -4.53 13.74 3.41
C ASP A 15 -3.82 14.86 4.16
N ARG A 16 -3.68 14.74 5.49
CA ARG A 16 -2.93 15.71 6.29
C ARG A 16 -1.44 15.69 6.01
N LEU A 17 -0.92 14.56 5.54
CA LEU A 17 0.48 14.40 5.18
C LEU A 17 0.75 14.84 3.73
N LEU A 18 -0.14 14.49 2.80
CA LEU A 18 0.02 14.73 1.36
C LEU A 18 -0.54 16.08 0.88
N GLY A 19 -1.49 16.66 1.62
CA GLY A 19 -2.26 17.81 1.15
C GLY A 19 -3.30 17.43 0.09
N GLU A 20 -3.94 18.46 -0.49
CA GLU A 20 -4.99 18.27 -1.51
C GLU A 20 -4.45 17.75 -2.85
N GLU A 21 -3.17 18.02 -3.14
CA GLU A 21 -2.45 17.66 -4.37
C GLU A 21 -2.25 16.15 -4.54
N ALA A 22 -2.50 15.38 -3.47
CA ALA A 22 -2.50 13.91 -3.46
C ALA A 22 -1.16 13.23 -3.82
N GLU A 23 -0.13 14.00 -4.18
CA GLU A 23 1.20 13.53 -4.50
C GLU A 23 2.27 14.54 -4.06
N ILE A 24 3.38 14.06 -3.52
CA ILE A 24 4.56 14.86 -3.14
C ILE A 24 5.78 14.30 -3.86
N ASP A 25 6.46 15.14 -4.65
CA ASP A 25 7.75 14.81 -5.29
C ASP A 25 8.87 14.75 -4.25
N ARG A 26 9.65 13.66 -4.25
CA ARG A 26 10.79 13.39 -3.37
C ARG A 26 12.07 13.09 -4.18
N GLY A 27 12.16 13.63 -5.39
CA GLY A 27 13.27 13.45 -6.31
C GLY A 27 13.24 12.07 -6.96
N ALA A 28 13.93 11.09 -6.36
CA ALA A 28 13.98 9.72 -6.91
C ALA A 28 12.68 8.93 -6.66
N LEU A 29 11.93 9.32 -5.63
CA LEU A 29 10.65 8.74 -5.24
C LEU A 29 9.56 9.82 -5.28
N ALA A 30 8.31 9.39 -5.16
CA ALA A 30 7.16 10.22 -4.88
C ALA A 30 6.30 9.53 -3.82
N TRP A 31 5.60 10.33 -3.01
CA TRP A 31 4.56 9.84 -2.11
C TRP A 31 3.21 10.16 -2.72
N SER A 32 2.29 9.21 -2.77
CA SER A 32 0.95 9.44 -3.30
C SER A 32 -0.15 8.87 -2.44
N ASN A 33 -1.34 9.40 -2.64
CA ASN A 33 -2.54 8.90 -2.03
C ASN A 33 -2.88 7.50 -2.56
N GLU A 34 -3.73 6.81 -1.81
CA GLU A 34 -4.42 5.61 -2.26
C GLU A 34 -5.93 5.78 -2.11
N LEU A 35 -6.69 4.74 -2.44
CA LEU A 35 -8.15 4.72 -2.30
C LEU A 35 -8.62 5.14 -0.89
N VAL A 36 -7.88 4.76 0.15
CA VAL A 36 -8.24 4.98 1.56
C VAL A 36 -7.22 5.85 2.30
N LEU A 37 -7.73 6.69 3.21
CA LEU A 37 -6.96 7.71 3.93
C LEU A 37 -5.97 7.19 4.96
N HIS A 38 -5.98 5.90 5.27
CA HIS A 38 -5.00 5.28 6.18
C HIS A 38 -3.86 4.58 5.43
N VAL A 39 -3.80 4.72 4.11
CA VAL A 39 -2.71 4.20 3.28
C VAL A 39 -2.00 5.35 2.60
N ILE A 40 -0.68 5.24 2.53
CA ILE A 40 0.20 6.11 1.75
C ILE A 40 1.05 5.21 0.87
N GLU A 41 1.12 5.53 -0.42
CA GLU A 41 1.97 4.84 -1.38
C GLU A 41 3.31 5.58 -1.49
N LEU A 42 4.41 4.83 -1.55
CA LEU A 42 5.69 5.34 -2.02
C LEU A 42 5.99 4.64 -3.34
N LYS A 43 6.32 5.40 -4.36
CA LYS A 43 6.66 4.88 -5.69
C LYS A 43 7.92 5.54 -6.23
N THR A 44 8.57 4.89 -7.18
CA THR A 44 9.67 5.54 -7.91
C THR A 44 9.13 6.66 -8.78
N ASN A 45 9.84 7.78 -8.87
CA ASN A 45 9.48 8.90 -9.75
C ASN A 45 9.90 8.57 -11.19
N GLY A 46 9.15 7.67 -11.83
CA GLY A 46 9.50 7.04 -13.10
C GLY A 46 10.30 5.74 -12.94
N PRO A 47 10.71 5.11 -14.07
CA PRO A 47 11.47 3.86 -14.03
C PRO A 47 12.87 4.04 -13.42
N ALA A 48 13.19 3.25 -12.40
CA ALA A 48 14.52 3.24 -11.83
C ALA A 48 15.50 2.46 -12.73
N ALA A 49 16.69 3.03 -12.97
CA ALA A 49 17.74 2.40 -13.77
C ALA A 49 18.38 1.18 -13.08
N CYS A 50 18.32 1.10 -11.74
CA CYS A 50 18.82 -0.03 -10.97
C CYS A 50 18.00 -0.27 -9.70
N LEU A 51 17.94 -1.53 -9.26
CA LEU A 51 17.21 -1.92 -8.04
C LEU A 51 18.03 -1.72 -6.77
N SER A 52 19.36 -1.74 -6.86
CA SER A 52 20.26 -1.84 -5.70
C SER A 52 20.20 -0.64 -4.74
N SER A 53 19.86 0.55 -5.24
CA SER A 53 19.73 1.78 -4.44
C SER A 53 18.31 2.00 -3.90
N LEU A 54 17.30 1.33 -4.46
CA LEU A 54 15.91 1.52 -4.08
C LEU A 54 15.65 1.22 -2.60
N PRO A 55 16.15 0.11 -2.00
CA PRO A 55 15.93 -0.16 -0.59
C PRO A 55 16.37 0.99 0.32
N SER A 56 17.54 1.58 0.07
CA SER A 56 18.02 2.73 0.85
C SER A 56 17.15 3.98 0.65
N HIS A 57 16.69 4.26 -0.58
CA HIS A 57 15.84 5.42 -0.85
C HIS A 57 14.47 5.26 -0.18
N PHE A 58 13.82 4.10 -0.32
CA PHE A 58 12.54 3.82 0.34
C PHE A 58 12.66 3.87 1.86
N GLN A 59 13.74 3.30 2.42
CA GLN A 59 13.93 3.30 3.87
C GLN A 59 14.14 4.72 4.43
N HIS A 60 14.83 5.58 3.68
CA HIS A 60 14.98 7.00 4.03
C HIS A 60 13.61 7.70 4.05
N ASP A 61 12.82 7.56 2.98
CA ASP A 61 11.50 8.19 2.90
C ASP A 61 10.50 7.64 3.92
N VAL A 62 10.57 6.34 4.25
CA VAL A 62 9.79 5.77 5.36
C VAL A 62 10.14 6.45 6.68
N ALA A 63 11.41 6.74 6.94
CA ALA A 63 11.82 7.46 8.15
C ALA A 63 11.29 8.90 8.15
N GLU A 64 11.35 9.59 7.02
CA GLU A 64 10.79 10.94 6.85
C GLU A 64 9.27 10.97 7.10
N ILE A 65 8.52 10.00 6.56
CA ILE A 65 7.09 9.85 6.81
C ILE A 65 6.82 9.60 8.30
N VAL A 66 7.59 8.71 8.94
CA VAL A 66 7.44 8.44 10.37
C VAL A 66 7.64 9.71 11.20
N GLU A 67 8.64 10.53 10.91
CA GLU A 67 8.84 11.82 11.59
C GLU A 67 7.68 12.80 11.33
N ALA A 68 7.21 12.89 10.09
CA ALA A 68 6.09 13.76 9.71
C ALA A 68 4.74 13.34 10.33
N LEU A 69 4.58 12.06 10.67
CA LEU A 69 3.38 11.53 11.34
C LEU A 69 3.35 11.80 12.86
N LYS A 70 4.49 12.03 13.50
CA LYS A 70 4.56 12.25 14.96
C LYS A 70 3.66 13.39 15.48
N PRO A 71 3.63 14.58 14.85
CA PRO A 71 2.76 15.67 15.30
C PRO A 71 1.26 15.35 15.18
N LEU A 72 0.90 14.36 14.36
CA LEU A 72 -0.47 13.88 14.19
C LEU A 72 -0.85 12.78 15.20
N GLY A 73 0.07 12.40 16.11
CA GLY A 73 -0.12 11.25 17.00
C GLY A 73 -0.14 9.92 16.24
N ALA A 74 0.46 9.88 15.05
CA ALA A 74 0.36 8.75 14.13
C ALA A 74 1.71 8.05 13.94
N ARG A 75 1.67 6.81 13.45
CA ARG A 75 2.85 6.06 13.01
C ARG A 75 2.51 5.09 11.87
N LEU A 76 3.54 4.53 11.25
CA LEU A 76 3.37 3.43 10.29
C LEU A 76 3.36 2.08 11.00
N MET A 77 2.36 1.25 10.69
CA MET A 77 2.30 -0.16 11.04
C MET A 77 2.63 -1.03 9.80
N PRO A 78 3.58 -1.99 9.91
CA PRO A 78 3.89 -2.94 8.85
C PRO A 78 2.78 -4.00 8.71
N THR A 79 3.02 -5.09 7.96
CA THR A 79 2.11 -6.22 7.62
C THR A 79 1.30 -6.03 6.34
N GLY A 80 0.87 -7.14 5.73
CA GLY A 80 0.05 -7.14 4.51
C GLY A 80 -1.43 -6.77 4.74
N MET A 81 -1.92 -6.86 5.98
CA MET A 81 -3.25 -6.42 6.40
C MET A 81 -3.19 -5.98 7.86
N HIS A 82 -3.95 -4.95 8.22
CA HIS A 82 -4.12 -4.57 9.62
C HIS A 82 -4.77 -5.72 10.41
N PRO A 83 -4.19 -6.16 11.54
CA PRO A 83 -4.63 -7.39 12.21
C PRO A 83 -6.03 -7.35 12.82
N TRP A 84 -6.54 -6.16 13.20
CA TRP A 84 -7.85 -6.02 13.86
C TRP A 84 -8.72 -4.88 13.32
N MET A 85 -8.32 -4.25 12.20
CA MET A 85 -9.15 -3.22 11.56
C MET A 85 -10.43 -3.86 11.05
N LYS A 86 -11.55 -3.19 11.24
CA LYS A 86 -12.82 -3.48 10.57
C LYS A 86 -12.96 -2.61 9.31
N PRO A 87 -13.45 -3.16 8.19
CA PRO A 87 -13.54 -2.41 6.93
C PRO A 87 -14.40 -1.14 6.97
N ASP A 88 -15.38 -1.03 7.88
CA ASP A 88 -16.24 0.13 8.04
C ASP A 88 -15.55 1.35 8.67
N GLU A 89 -14.38 1.13 9.28
CA GLU A 89 -13.47 2.19 9.77
C GLU A 89 -12.80 2.93 8.61
N ALA A 90 -12.74 2.32 7.41
CA ALA A 90 -12.13 2.91 6.23
C ALA A 90 -12.77 4.25 5.85
N ARG A 91 -11.94 5.20 5.47
CA ARG A 91 -12.35 6.49 4.92
C ARG A 91 -11.71 6.64 3.55
N LEU A 92 -12.52 6.93 2.53
CA LEU A 92 -12.02 7.15 1.18
C LEU A 92 -11.29 8.47 1.08
N TRP A 93 -10.31 8.54 0.19
CA TRP A 93 -9.66 9.79 -0.19
C TRP A 93 -10.69 10.83 -0.68
N PRO A 94 -10.74 12.04 -0.09
CA PRO A 94 -11.80 13.02 -0.35
C PRO A 94 -11.41 14.13 -1.33
N HIS A 95 -10.16 14.17 -1.82
CA HIS A 95 -9.62 15.26 -2.65
C HIS A 95 -9.61 14.90 -4.15
N GLU A 96 -8.54 15.23 -4.88
CA GLU A 96 -8.43 14.90 -6.30
C GLU A 96 -8.74 13.42 -6.58
N TYR A 97 -9.23 13.12 -7.78
CA TYR A 97 -9.62 11.77 -8.19
C TYR A 97 -10.85 11.15 -7.48
N THR A 98 -11.49 11.87 -6.54
CA THR A 98 -12.66 11.40 -5.78
C THR A 98 -13.81 10.86 -6.64
N ALA A 99 -14.03 11.39 -7.85
CA ALA A 99 -15.09 10.89 -8.74
C ALA A 99 -14.88 9.42 -9.12
N VAL A 100 -13.64 9.00 -9.35
CA VAL A 100 -13.29 7.61 -9.67
C VAL A 100 -13.44 6.74 -8.43
N TYR A 101 -12.92 7.18 -7.27
CA TYR A 101 -13.05 6.42 -6.03
C TYR A 101 -14.51 6.22 -5.58
N ARG A 102 -15.37 7.24 -5.75
CA ARG A 102 -16.82 7.10 -5.50
C ARG A 102 -17.49 6.15 -6.49
N ALA A 103 -17.06 6.14 -7.74
CA ALA A 103 -17.58 5.20 -8.73
C ALA A 103 -17.17 3.75 -8.39
N LEU A 104 -15.91 3.54 -7.99
CA LEU A 104 -15.42 2.26 -7.49
C LEU A 104 -16.20 1.80 -6.25
N ASP A 105 -16.34 2.66 -5.24
CA ASP A 105 -17.06 2.32 -4.01
C ASP A 105 -18.52 1.98 -4.28
N ARG A 106 -19.19 2.71 -5.19
CA ARG A 106 -20.56 2.38 -5.61
C ARG A 106 -20.67 1.01 -6.29
N LEU A 107 -19.68 0.62 -7.08
CA LEU A 107 -19.71 -0.62 -7.85
C LEU A 107 -19.26 -1.85 -7.03
N PHE A 108 -18.27 -1.66 -6.16
CA PHE A 108 -17.57 -2.76 -5.49
C PHE A 108 -17.73 -2.75 -3.97
N SER A 109 -18.33 -1.71 -3.40
CA SER A 109 -18.39 -1.51 -1.94
C SER A 109 -17.00 -1.63 -1.32
N CYS A 110 -16.17 -0.60 -1.51
CA CYS A 110 -14.74 -0.61 -1.14
C CYS A 110 -14.48 -0.64 0.37
N LYS A 111 -15.52 -0.88 1.18
CA LYS A 111 -15.47 -1.16 2.62
C LYS A 111 -15.45 -2.67 2.88
N GLN A 112 -14.63 -3.39 2.13
CA GLN A 112 -14.31 -4.80 2.34
C GLN A 112 -12.80 -4.91 2.53
N HIS A 113 -12.34 -5.95 3.22
CA HIS A 113 -10.91 -6.12 3.49
C HIS A 113 -10.04 -6.09 2.22
N GLY A 114 -10.49 -6.72 1.13
CA GLY A 114 -9.79 -6.71 -0.18
C GLY A 114 -9.65 -5.34 -0.85
N TRP A 115 -10.28 -4.29 -0.31
CA TRP A 115 -10.16 -2.93 -0.81
C TRP A 115 -9.52 -2.00 0.21
N SER A 116 -9.92 -2.12 1.48
CA SER A 116 -9.58 -1.14 2.51
C SER A 116 -8.55 -1.64 3.53
N ASN A 117 -8.24 -2.93 3.57
CA ASN A 117 -7.33 -3.51 4.57
C ASN A 117 -6.17 -4.28 3.90
N LEU A 118 -5.59 -3.71 2.85
CA LEU A 118 -4.46 -4.29 2.13
C LEU A 118 -3.23 -3.38 2.18
N GLN A 119 -2.07 -4.00 2.26
CA GLN A 119 -0.78 -3.39 2.00
C GLN A 119 0.03 -4.34 1.10
N SER A 120 0.76 -3.78 0.16
CA SER A 120 1.56 -4.55 -0.78
C SER A 120 2.82 -3.79 -1.18
N THR A 121 3.75 -4.52 -1.77
CA THR A 121 4.86 -3.95 -2.52
C THR A 121 4.73 -4.43 -3.95
N HIS A 122 4.75 -3.49 -4.88
CA HIS A 122 4.69 -3.80 -6.31
C HIS A 122 6.05 -3.56 -6.95
N ILE A 123 6.43 -4.46 -7.86
CA ILE A 123 7.63 -4.30 -8.69
C ILE A 123 7.17 -4.34 -10.14
N ASN A 124 7.35 -3.22 -10.84
CA ASN A 124 7.06 -3.09 -12.26
C ASN A 124 8.35 -3.29 -13.04
N LEU A 125 8.40 -4.34 -13.86
CA LEU A 125 9.56 -4.66 -14.70
C LEU A 125 9.28 -4.24 -16.14
N PRO A 126 10.11 -3.36 -16.75
CA PRO A 126 9.94 -2.97 -18.14
C PRO A 126 10.31 -4.13 -19.09
N PHE A 127 9.79 -4.06 -20.31
CA PHE A 127 10.10 -4.98 -21.42
C PHE A 127 10.07 -4.23 -22.75
N HIS A 128 10.74 -4.76 -23.76
CA HIS A 128 10.80 -4.22 -25.11
C HIS A 128 10.26 -5.23 -26.14
N GLY A 129 9.09 -4.92 -26.70
CA GLY A 129 8.45 -5.73 -27.73
C GLY A 129 7.85 -7.05 -27.22
N ASP A 130 7.20 -7.77 -28.14
CA ASP A 130 6.36 -8.93 -27.81
C ASP A 130 7.17 -10.13 -27.30
N GLU A 131 8.39 -10.31 -27.81
CA GLU A 131 9.24 -11.44 -27.43
C GLU A 131 9.69 -11.33 -25.96
N GLU A 132 10.19 -10.17 -25.55
CA GLU A 132 10.61 -9.95 -24.17
C GLU A 132 9.41 -9.99 -23.22
N PHE A 133 8.28 -9.39 -23.62
CA PHE A 133 7.03 -9.47 -22.87
C PHE A 133 6.62 -10.94 -22.61
N GLY A 134 6.61 -11.77 -23.65
CA GLY A 134 6.24 -13.19 -23.53
C GLY A 134 7.15 -13.96 -22.59
N ARG A 135 8.47 -13.75 -22.70
CA ARG A 135 9.47 -14.40 -21.83
C ARG A 135 9.35 -13.95 -20.37
N LEU A 136 9.25 -12.64 -20.14
CA LEU A 136 9.11 -12.07 -18.81
C LEU A 136 7.82 -12.56 -18.13
N HIS A 137 6.68 -12.53 -18.85
CA HIS A 137 5.42 -12.97 -18.29
C HIS A 137 5.39 -14.47 -17.98
N ALA A 138 5.99 -15.30 -18.85
CA ALA A 138 6.14 -16.73 -18.57
C ALA A 138 6.99 -16.99 -17.31
N ALA A 139 8.08 -16.25 -17.13
CA ALA A 139 8.91 -16.34 -15.93
C ALA A 139 8.15 -15.90 -14.67
N ILE A 140 7.42 -14.77 -14.73
CA ILE A 140 6.62 -14.27 -13.61
C ILE A 140 5.59 -15.32 -13.17
N ARG A 141 4.89 -15.98 -14.10
CA ARG A 141 3.89 -17.02 -13.76
C ARG A 141 4.47 -18.18 -12.96
N LEU A 142 5.73 -18.55 -13.19
CA LEU A 142 6.41 -19.61 -12.44
C LEU A 142 6.77 -19.18 -11.02
N VAL A 143 7.15 -17.90 -10.84
CA VAL A 143 7.60 -17.36 -9.55
C VAL A 143 6.42 -16.85 -8.71
N LEU A 144 5.33 -16.42 -9.34
CA LEU A 144 4.20 -15.77 -8.67
C LEU A 144 3.63 -16.57 -7.49
N PRO A 145 3.47 -17.91 -7.54
CA PRO A 145 2.98 -18.68 -6.39
C PRO A 145 3.97 -18.74 -5.22
N LEU A 146 5.26 -18.52 -5.46
CA LEU A 146 6.31 -18.56 -4.43
C LEU A 146 6.39 -17.25 -3.64
N ILE A 147 6.05 -16.12 -4.27
CA ILE A 147 6.15 -14.80 -3.66
C ILE A 147 5.29 -14.70 -2.38
N PRO A 148 4.00 -15.08 -2.38
CA PRO A 148 3.20 -15.10 -1.16
C PRO A 148 3.80 -15.97 -0.06
N ALA A 149 4.35 -17.14 -0.39
CA ALA A 149 4.95 -18.02 0.60
C ALA A 149 6.16 -17.37 1.29
N LEU A 150 6.93 -16.55 0.58
CA LEU A 150 8.08 -15.82 1.12
C LEU A 150 7.69 -14.51 1.83
N ALA A 151 6.65 -13.83 1.35
CA ALA A 151 6.24 -12.51 1.82
C ALA A 151 5.02 -12.50 2.75
N ALA A 152 4.49 -13.68 3.08
CA ALA A 152 3.30 -13.86 3.91
C ALA A 152 3.41 -13.07 5.22
N SER A 153 2.48 -12.14 5.42
CA SER A 153 2.52 -11.23 6.56
C SER A 153 1.14 -10.78 7.00
N SER A 154 0.10 -11.58 6.76
CA SER A 154 -1.27 -11.25 7.15
C SER A 154 -2.01 -12.44 7.82
N PRO A 155 -1.51 -13.01 8.92
CA PRO A 155 -2.12 -14.18 9.56
C PRO A 155 -3.35 -13.87 10.44
N LEU A 156 -3.65 -12.58 10.63
CA LEU A 156 -4.70 -12.07 11.50
C LEU A 156 -5.69 -11.23 10.70
N GLN A 157 -6.97 -11.35 11.02
CA GLN A 157 -8.05 -10.51 10.49
C GLN A 157 -9.05 -10.27 11.62
N GLU A 158 -9.48 -9.02 11.83
CA GLU A 158 -10.45 -8.64 12.88
C GLU A 158 -10.12 -9.22 14.28
N GLY A 159 -8.82 -9.30 14.62
CA GLY A 159 -8.34 -9.76 15.92
C GLY A 159 -8.26 -11.28 16.07
N VAL A 160 -8.63 -12.05 15.03
CA VAL A 160 -8.58 -13.51 15.05
C VAL A 160 -7.52 -14.07 14.11
N ARG A 161 -6.93 -15.21 14.47
CA ARG A 161 -6.09 -16.01 13.56
C ARG A 161 -6.98 -16.68 12.53
N THR A 162 -6.67 -16.48 11.25
CA THR A 162 -7.45 -17.04 10.14
C THR A 162 -7.08 -18.48 9.82
N GLY A 163 -5.90 -18.94 10.29
CA GLY A 163 -5.31 -20.23 9.91
C GLY A 163 -4.46 -20.16 8.65
N LEU A 164 -4.42 -19.01 7.97
CA LEU A 164 -3.57 -18.74 6.81
C LEU A 164 -2.35 -17.91 7.22
N LEU A 165 -1.28 -17.98 6.44
CA LEU A 165 -0.10 -17.11 6.63
C LEU A 165 -0.27 -15.77 5.91
N ASP A 166 -0.97 -15.77 4.77
CA ASP A 166 -1.27 -14.57 3.98
C ASP A 166 -2.77 -14.49 3.66
N THR A 167 -3.58 -14.11 4.65
CA THR A 167 -5.06 -13.97 4.52
C THR A 167 -5.46 -13.01 3.41
N ARG A 168 -4.61 -12.03 3.09
CA ARG A 168 -4.89 -10.99 2.10
C ARG A 168 -5.23 -11.53 0.71
N LEU A 169 -4.81 -12.76 0.40
CA LEU A 169 -5.04 -13.39 -0.90
C LEU A 169 -6.41 -14.08 -1.03
N GLU A 170 -7.17 -14.18 0.06
CA GLU A 170 -8.53 -14.73 0.04
C GLU A 170 -9.61 -13.69 -0.26
N HIS A 171 -9.23 -12.42 -0.41
CA HIS A 171 -10.13 -11.29 -0.68
C HIS A 171 -10.06 -10.80 -2.12
#